data_AF-A0A9D7VQ34-F1
#
_entry.id   AF-A0A9D7VQ34-F1
#
_cell.length_a   1.000
_cell.length_b   1.000
_cell.length_c   1.000
_cell.angle_alpha   90.00
_cell.angle_beta   90.00
_cell.angle_gamma   90.00
#
_symmetry.space_group_name_H-M   'P 1'
#
loop_
_entity.id
_entity.type
_entity.pdbx_description
1 polymer ?
#
loop_
_entity_poly.entity_id
_entity_poly.type
_entity_poly.pdbx_seq_one_letter_code
_entity_poly.pdbx_strand_id
1 'polypeptide(L)' 'MEHIVLLPHVGSASRHTRDRMGQLVVDNLASWFRDGRPLTPVAETPFVAKG' A
#
# COMPACT_ATOMS: atom_id res chain seq x y z
N MET A 1 -6.21 -27.83 -19.68
CA MET A 1 -6.05 -27.55 -18.23
C MET A 1 -4.89 -28.31 -17.60
N GLU A 2 -4.27 -29.27 -18.30
CA GLU A 2 -3.21 -30.13 -17.77
C GLU A 2 -1.96 -29.40 -17.24
N HIS A 3 -1.71 -28.16 -17.68
CA HIS A 3 -0.52 -27.37 -17.31
C HIS A 3 -0.87 -25.99 -16.75
N ILE A 4 -2.05 -25.83 -16.14
CA ILE A 4 -2.48 -24.56 -15.57
C ILE A 4 -2.39 -24.63 -14.05
N VAL A 5 -1.71 -23.66 -13.45
CA VAL A 5 -1.71 -23.44 -12.01
C VAL A 5 -2.57 -22.22 -11.71
N LEU A 6 -3.60 -22.41 -10.89
CA LEU A 6 -4.48 -21.34 -10.42
C LEU A 6 -4.17 -21.06 -8.95
N LEU A 7 -4.02 -19.78 -8.62
CA LEU A 7 -3.78 -19.32 -7.26
C LEU A 7 -4.88 -18.32 -6.86
N PRO A 8 -5.44 -18.40 -5.64
CA PRO A 8 -6.53 -17.53 -5.21
C PRO A 8 -6.01 -16.16 -4.75
N HIS A 9 -5.34 -15.43 -5.63
CA HIS A 9 -4.80 -14.08 -5.37
C HIS A 9 -3.83 -14.00 -4.16
N VAL A 10 -2.95 -15.00 -4.00
CA VAL A 10 -2.08 -15.13 -2.80
C VAL A 10 -0.66 -14.58 -2.98
N GLY A 11 -0.39 -13.82 -4.05
CA GLY A 11 0.96 -13.34 -4.39
C GLY A 11 1.68 -12.55 -3.28
N SER A 12 0.94 -11.85 -2.41
CA SER A 12 1.48 -11.11 -1.26
C SER A 12 1.02 -11.64 0.10
N ALA A 13 0.34 -12.80 0.16
CA ALA A 13 -0.49 -13.20 1.29
C ALA A 13 0.26 -13.87 2.48
N SER A 14 1.54 -13.57 2.70
CA SER A 14 2.21 -13.94 3.95
C SER A 14 1.81 -12.98 5.08
N ARG A 15 1.78 -13.44 6.34
CA ARG A 15 1.53 -12.55 7.49
C ARG A 15 2.50 -11.39 7.50
N HIS A 16 3.80 -11.70 7.40
CA HIS A 16 4.87 -10.73 7.42
C HIS A 16 4.74 -9.65 6.33
N THR A 17 4.42 -10.04 5.09
CA THR A 17 4.24 -9.10 3.98
C THR A 17 2.99 -8.26 4.18
N ARG A 18 1.87 -8.87 4.58
CA ARG A 18 0.60 -8.15 4.82
C ARG A 18 0.69 -7.18 6.00
N ASP A 19 1.39 -7.54 7.07
CA ASP A 19 1.63 -6.65 8.21
C ASP A 19 2.41 -5.40 7.77
N ARG A 20 3.44 -5.57 6.93
CA ARG A 20 4.20 -4.43 6.38
C ARG A 20 3.40 -3.58 5.40
N MET A 21 2.60 -4.19 4.54
CA MET A 21 1.70 -3.45 3.65
C MET A 21 0.68 -2.64 4.46
N GLY A 22 0.12 -3.24 5.51
CA GLY A 22 -0.79 -2.56 6.43
C GLY A 22 -0.12 -1.40 7.17
N GLN A 23 1.11 -1.61 7.66
CA GLN A 23 1.87 -0.55 8.30
C GLN A 23 2.14 0.62 7.34
N LEU A 24 2.50 0.34 6.08
CA LEU A 24 2.71 1.39 5.07
C LEU A 24 1.43 2.21 4.81
N VAL A 25 0.25 1.59 4.86
CA VAL A 25 -1.03 2.32 4.77
C VAL A 25 -1.19 3.28 5.96
N VAL A 26 -0.95 2.80 7.18
CA VAL A 26 -1.02 3.63 8.39
C VAL A 26 -0.01 4.78 8.34
N ASP A 27 1.22 4.50 7.93
CA ASP A 27 2.30 5.48 7.85
C ASP A 27 2.00 6.58 6.81
N ASN A 28 1.37 6.23 5.68
CA ASN A 28 0.90 7.21 4.70
C ASN A 28 -0.15 8.17 5.28
N LEU A 29 -1.12 7.65 6.04
CA LEU A 29 -2.13 8.48 6.72
C LEU A 29 -1.50 9.38 7.78
N ALA A 30 -0.63 8.81 8.62
CA ALA A 30 0.08 9.56 9.65
C ALA A 30 0.92 10.69 9.05
N SER A 31 1.66 10.42 7.96
CA SER A 31 2.47 11.44 7.27
C SER A 31 1.61 12.51 6.59
N TRP A 32 0.43 12.16 6.06
CA TRP A 32 -0.50 13.16 5.51
C TRP A 32 -0.89 14.22 6.55
N PHE A 33 -1.30 13.79 7.74
CA PHE A 33 -1.75 14.72 8.79
C PHE A 33 -0.60 15.42 9.52
N ARG A 34 0.57 14.78 9.62
CA ARG A 34 1.75 15.36 10.28
C ARG A 34 2.55 16.28 9.36
N ASP A 35 2.84 15.82 8.15
CA ASP A 35 3.80 16.44 7.22
C ASP A 35 3.13 17.01 5.97
N GLY A 36 1.81 16.86 5.83
CA GLY A 36 1.06 17.36 4.69
C GLY A 36 1.28 16.57 3.40
N ARG A 37 1.82 15.34 3.45
CA ARG A 37 1.98 14.49 2.24
C ARG A 37 2.05 13.01 2.59
N PRO A 38 1.58 12.09 1.72
CA PRO A 38 1.79 10.67 1.92
C PRO A 38 3.26 10.29 1.62
N LEU A 39 3.72 9.16 2.15
CA LEU A 39 5.06 8.61 1.88
C LEU A 39 5.18 8.10 0.44
N THR A 40 4.12 7.48 -0.07
CA THR A 40 4.09 6.83 -1.40
C THR A 40 2.84 7.28 -2.18
N PRO A 41 2.78 8.54 -2.66
CA PRO A 41 1.69 8.99 -3.51
C PRO A 41 1.67 8.22 -4.84
N VAL A 42 0.48 8.03 -5.40
CA VAL A 42 0.32 7.57 -6.79
C VAL A 42 0.56 8.72 -7.77
N ALA A 43 0.88 8.37 -9.02
CA ALA A 43 1.27 9.35 -10.03
C ALA A 43 0.14 10.34 -10.39
N GLU A 44 -1.11 9.91 -10.30
CA GLU A 44 -2.31 10.68 -10.60
C GLU A 44 -2.60 11.74 -9.53
N THR A 45 -2.08 11.58 -8.31
CA THR A 45 -2.34 12.46 -7.17
C THR A 45 -1.05 12.88 -6.44
N PRO A 46 -0.14 13.63 -7.09
CA PRO A 46 1.09 14.13 -6.46
C PRO A 46 0.80 15.36 -5.59
N PHE A 47 -0.18 15.25 -4.70
CA PHE A 47 -0.72 16.37 -3.94
C PHE A 47 -0.06 16.50 -2.56
N VAL A 48 -0.05 17.73 -2.06
CA VAL A 48 0.23 18.06 -0.67
C VAL A 48 -1.04 18.59 0.00
N ALA A 49 -1.18 18.38 1.30
CA ALA A 49 -2.30 18.88 2.09
C ALA A 49 -2.31 20.41 2.03
N LYS A 50 -3.50 20.97 1.78
CA LYS A 50 -3.71 22.42 1.92
C LYS A 50 -3.87 22.71 3.40
N GLY A 51 -3.05 23.65 3.90
CA GLY A 51 -3.15 24.17 5.27
C GLY A 51 -4.47 24.85 5.56
#